data_AF-A0A1I0TTV0-F1
#
_entry.id   AF-A0A1I0TTV0-F1
#
_cell.length_a   1.000
_cell.length_b   1.000
_cell.length_c   1.000
_cell.angle_alpha   90.00
_cell.angle_beta   90.00
_cell.angle_gamma   90.00
#
_symmetry.space_group_name_H-M   'P 1'
#
loop_
_entity.id
_entity.type
_entity.pdbx_description
1 polymer ?
#
loop_
_entity_poly.entity_id
_entity_poly.type
_entity_poly.pdbx_seq_one_letter_code
_entity_poly.pdbx_strand_id
1 'polypeptide(L)'
;MRRQSEQIRMMSDREVLIHLYVTQLLLIVVSAIAGFFLFDISTFQKIWQFDATTVLTYGGGSAVIVLAIDFLTMRYLPEHWYDDGGINEKIFENRSIPHIFFLCLLIAFSEELLFRGVIQTHFGLFVASIIFALLHVRYLEKLFLFAMVVLLSFFLGYVYQWTNSLWVTIFAHFLIDFILAVHIRLDYVRNMKQKDGGDRV
;
A
#
# COMPACT_ATOMS: atom_id res chain seq x y z
N MET A 1 -24.13 3.53 -13.93
CA MET A 1 -22.82 4.12 -13.58
C MET A 1 -21.76 3.09 -13.96
N ARG A 2 -20.70 3.48 -14.67
CA ARG A 2 -19.60 2.55 -15.03
C ARG A 2 -18.77 2.25 -13.78
N ARG A 3 -18.22 1.04 -13.69
CA ARG A 3 -17.40 0.64 -12.52
C ARG A 3 -16.09 1.43 -12.52
N GLN A 4 -15.58 1.78 -11.34
CA GLN A 4 -14.33 2.54 -11.22
C GLN A 4 -13.14 1.79 -11.84
N SER A 5 -13.11 0.46 -11.69
CA SER A 5 -12.12 -0.42 -12.32
C SER A 5 -12.16 -0.35 -13.85
N GLU A 6 -13.35 -0.26 -14.46
CA GLU A 6 -13.52 -0.10 -15.91
C GLU A 6 -13.05 1.28 -16.39
N GLN A 7 -13.25 2.34 -15.60
CA GLN A 7 -12.78 3.69 -15.93
C GLN A 7 -11.24 3.76 -15.91
N ILE A 8 -10.60 3.18 -14.89
CA ILE A 8 -9.13 3.13 -14.77
C ILE A 8 -8.51 2.31 -15.92
N ARG A 9 -9.20 1.26 -16.39
CA ARG A 9 -8.76 0.48 -17.56
C ARG A 9 -8.72 1.32 -18.84
N MET A 10 -9.64 2.27 -19.01
CA MET A 10 -9.68 3.14 -20.20
C MET A 10 -8.66 4.28 -20.16
N MET A 11 -8.08 4.58 -18.99
CA MET A 11 -7.07 5.62 -18.82
C MET A 11 -5.69 5.15 -19.31
N SER A 12 -4.87 6.07 -19.77
CA SER A 12 -3.46 5.83 -20.06
C SER A 12 -2.65 5.60 -18.77
N ASP A 13 -1.52 4.89 -18.87
CA ASP A 13 -0.60 4.65 -17.74
C ASP A 13 -0.22 5.96 -17.03
N ARG A 14 -0.04 7.04 -17.80
CA ARG A 14 0.30 8.36 -17.29
C ARG A 14 -0.83 8.95 -16.45
N GLU A 15 -2.08 8.83 -16.90
CA GLU A 15 -3.23 9.33 -16.15
C GLU A 15 -3.38 8.58 -14.82
N VAL A 16 -3.27 7.25 -14.82
CA VAL A 16 -3.34 6.46 -13.57
C VAL A 16 -2.29 6.92 -12.57
N LEU A 17 -1.05 7.16 -13.01
CA LEU A 17 0.01 7.69 -12.15
C LEU A 17 -0.28 9.10 -11.65
N ILE A 18 -0.78 10.00 -12.50
CA ILE A 18 -1.15 11.35 -12.06
C ILE A 18 -2.20 11.29 -10.96
N HIS A 19 -3.24 10.47 -11.12
CA HIS A 19 -4.25 10.28 -10.08
C HIS A 19 -3.64 9.71 -8.80
N LEU A 20 -2.72 8.73 -8.91
CA LEU A 20 -2.03 8.18 -7.75
C LEU A 20 -1.22 9.24 -6.99
N TYR A 21 -0.43 10.05 -7.69
CA TYR A 21 0.33 11.16 -7.10
C TYR A 21 -0.56 12.24 -6.48
N VAL A 22 -1.65 12.59 -7.16
CA VAL A 22 -2.63 13.57 -6.65
C VAL A 22 -3.28 13.06 -5.37
N THR A 23 -3.64 11.77 -5.32
CA THR A 23 -4.16 11.16 -4.09
C THR A 23 -3.12 11.22 -2.97
N GLN A 24 -1.88 10.83 -3.20
CA GLN A 24 -0.84 10.88 -2.15
C GLN A 24 -0.61 12.32 -1.64
N LEU A 25 -0.59 13.30 -2.55
CA LEU A 25 -0.48 14.71 -2.19
C LEU A 25 -1.68 15.16 -1.33
N LEU A 26 -2.90 14.77 -1.72
CA LEU A 26 -4.11 15.07 -0.95
C LEU A 26 -4.03 14.46 0.46
N LEU A 27 -3.60 13.21 0.60
CA LEU A 27 -3.44 12.56 1.91
C LEU A 27 -2.42 13.30 2.78
N ILE A 28 -1.29 13.73 2.22
CA ILE A 28 -0.28 14.53 2.95
C ILE A 28 -0.86 15.87 3.38
N VAL A 29 -1.56 16.59 2.50
CA VAL A 29 -2.17 17.89 2.80
C VAL A 29 -3.23 17.74 3.90
N VAL A 30 -4.12 16.75 3.78
CA VAL A 30 -5.13 16.47 4.80
C VAL A 30 -4.47 16.10 6.13
N SER A 31 -3.42 15.28 6.10
CA SER A 31 -2.66 14.92 7.31
C SER A 31 -2.00 16.13 7.96
N ALA A 32 -1.42 17.03 7.17
CA ALA A 32 -0.77 18.24 7.68
C ALA A 32 -1.79 19.21 8.30
N ILE A 33 -2.93 19.42 7.64
CA ILE A 33 -4.01 20.27 8.15
C ILE A 33 -4.60 19.66 9.43
N ALA A 34 -5.01 18.39 9.39
CA ALA A 34 -5.59 17.72 10.55
C ALA A 34 -4.57 17.61 11.70
N GLY A 35 -3.31 17.28 11.37
CA GLY A 35 -2.21 17.23 12.33
C GLY A 35 -2.00 18.56 13.04
N PHE A 36 -2.03 19.68 12.32
CA PHE A 36 -1.89 21.02 12.90
C PHE A 36 -2.97 21.35 13.95
N PHE A 37 -4.20 20.88 13.75
CA PHE A 37 -5.31 21.13 14.70
C PHE A 37 -5.41 20.10 15.82
N LEU A 38 -5.00 18.85 15.59
CA LEU A 38 -5.22 17.75 16.52
C LEU A 38 -4.01 17.47 17.42
N PHE A 39 -2.78 17.75 16.97
CA PHE A 39 -1.57 17.43 17.71
C PHE A 39 -1.09 18.57 18.61
N ASP A 40 -0.70 18.21 19.83
CA ASP A 40 0.27 18.96 20.61
C ASP A 40 1.70 18.52 20.26
N ILE A 41 2.67 19.39 20.56
CA ILE A 41 4.08 19.14 20.21
C ILE A 41 4.63 17.85 20.85
N SER A 42 4.13 17.47 22.03
CA SER A 42 4.64 16.30 22.77
C SER A 42 4.16 14.99 22.14
N THR A 43 2.90 14.90 21.74
CA THR A 43 2.37 13.73 21.03
C THR A 43 2.99 13.62 19.65
N PHE A 44 3.21 14.76 18.98
CA PHE A 44 3.87 14.77 17.66
C PHE A 44 5.27 14.19 17.75
N GLN A 45 6.08 14.62 18.72
CA GLN A 45 7.44 14.09 18.89
C GLN A 45 7.48 12.60 19.23
N LYS A 46 6.49 12.08 19.98
CA LYS A 46 6.43 10.67 20.36
C LYS A 46 6.26 9.75 19.16
N ILE A 47 5.35 10.09 18.24
CA ILE A 47 5.04 9.21 17.09
C ILE A 47 6.18 9.15 16.06
N TRP A 48 7.06 10.15 16.06
CA TRP A 48 8.19 10.27 15.14
C TRP A 48 9.51 9.73 15.70
N GLN A 49 9.51 9.10 16.88
CA GLN A 49 10.72 8.49 17.43
C GLN A 49 11.24 7.38 16.52
N PHE A 50 12.47 7.57 16.06
CA PHE A 50 13.15 6.61 15.19
C PHE A 50 14.09 5.73 16.02
N ASP A 51 13.85 4.43 15.96
CA ASP A 51 14.77 3.40 16.46
C ASP A 51 14.96 2.35 15.36
N ALA A 52 16.18 2.28 14.82
CA ALA A 52 16.47 1.41 13.68
C ALA A 52 16.23 -0.07 14.00
N THR A 53 16.54 -0.50 15.23
CA THR A 53 16.35 -1.90 15.65
C THR A 53 14.87 -2.27 15.70
N THR A 54 14.04 -1.41 16.27
CA THR A 54 12.58 -1.57 16.32
C THR A 54 11.99 -1.56 14.91
N VAL A 55 12.40 -0.62 14.06
CA VAL A 55 11.92 -0.51 12.66
C VAL A 55 12.27 -1.77 11.86
N LEU A 56 13.52 -2.23 11.93
CA LEU A 56 13.95 -3.41 11.19
C LEU A 56 13.30 -4.70 11.72
N THR A 57 13.20 -4.84 13.04
CA THR A 57 12.70 -6.07 13.67
C THR A 57 11.18 -6.19 13.55
N TYR A 58 10.44 -5.18 14.00
CA TYR A 58 8.98 -5.21 13.97
C TYR A 58 8.44 -4.86 12.60
N GLY A 59 9.02 -3.89 11.91
CA GLY A 59 8.58 -3.50 10.57
C GLY A 59 8.93 -4.57 9.54
N GLY A 60 10.18 -5.04 9.53
CA GLY A 60 10.61 -6.15 8.69
C GLY A 60 9.87 -7.46 9.01
N GLY A 61 9.72 -7.80 10.29
CA GLY A 61 8.94 -8.98 10.71
C GLY A 61 7.48 -8.92 10.27
N SER A 62 6.85 -7.74 10.38
CA SER A 62 5.47 -7.52 9.91
C SER A 62 5.36 -7.68 8.40
N ALA A 63 6.30 -7.12 7.63
CA ALA A 63 6.33 -7.28 6.18
C ALA A 63 6.50 -8.74 5.76
N VAL A 64 7.39 -9.49 6.43
CA VAL A 64 7.58 -10.93 6.16
C VAL A 64 6.29 -11.73 6.38
N ILE A 65 5.57 -11.46 7.47
CA ILE A 65 4.30 -12.14 7.77
C ILE A 65 3.27 -11.88 6.66
N VAL A 66 3.09 -10.62 6.28
CA VAL A 66 2.10 -10.24 5.24
C VAL A 66 2.49 -10.82 3.88
N LEU A 67 3.75 -10.67 3.47
CA LEU A 67 4.24 -11.21 2.21
C LEU A 67 4.13 -12.73 2.14
N ALA A 68 4.36 -13.43 3.26
CA ALA A 68 4.15 -14.88 3.30
C ALA A 68 2.67 -15.23 3.05
N ILE A 69 1.73 -14.50 3.65
CA ILE A 69 0.29 -14.69 3.42
C ILE A 69 -0.08 -14.39 1.96
N ASP A 70 0.43 -13.30 1.39
CA ASP A 70 0.18 -12.92 0.00
C ASP A 70 0.73 -13.96 -0.98
N PHE A 71 1.97 -14.41 -0.81
CA PHE A 71 2.55 -15.42 -1.69
C PHE A 71 1.89 -16.80 -1.52
N LEU A 72 1.48 -17.19 -0.30
CA LEU A 72 0.69 -18.40 -0.10
C LEU A 72 -0.68 -18.29 -0.78
N THR A 73 -1.32 -17.13 -0.68
CA THR A 73 -2.57 -16.82 -1.39
C THR A 73 -2.39 -16.98 -2.90
N MET A 74 -1.38 -16.33 -3.49
CA MET A 74 -1.08 -16.44 -4.92
C MET A 74 -0.71 -17.87 -5.34
N ARG A 75 -0.13 -18.67 -4.43
CA ARG A 75 0.26 -20.05 -4.72
C ARG A 75 -0.90 -21.04 -4.71
N TYR A 76 -1.87 -20.87 -3.81
CA TYR A 76 -2.91 -21.86 -3.56
C TYR A 76 -4.32 -21.43 -3.96
N LEU A 77 -4.60 -20.12 -4.01
CA LEU A 77 -5.91 -19.60 -4.37
C LEU A 77 -6.01 -19.26 -5.86
N PRO A 78 -7.22 -19.31 -6.45
CA PRO A 78 -7.41 -18.96 -7.85
C PRO A 78 -7.11 -17.48 -8.15
N GLU A 79 -6.51 -17.21 -9.31
CA GLU A 79 -6.13 -15.85 -9.76
C GLU A 79 -7.28 -14.82 -9.67
N HIS A 80 -8.51 -15.22 -9.99
CA HIS A 80 -9.66 -14.32 -9.98
C HIS A 80 -10.03 -13.76 -8.59
N TRP A 81 -9.51 -14.34 -7.50
CA TRP A 81 -9.75 -13.87 -6.12
C TRP A 81 -8.95 -12.61 -5.82
N TYR A 82 -7.72 -12.53 -6.34
CA TYR A 82 -6.81 -11.42 -6.10
C TYR A 82 -6.58 -10.52 -7.33
N ASP A 83 -7.23 -10.81 -8.46
CA ASP A 83 -7.29 -9.92 -9.62
C ASP A 83 -8.03 -8.62 -9.28
N ASP A 84 -7.26 -7.53 -9.24
CA ASP A 84 -7.72 -6.15 -8.98
C ASP A 84 -8.26 -5.45 -10.23
N GLY A 85 -8.39 -6.18 -11.34
CA GLY A 85 -8.75 -5.65 -12.63
C GLY A 85 -7.56 -5.17 -13.45
N GLY A 86 -6.33 -5.63 -13.20
CA GLY A 86 -5.15 -5.26 -13.99
C GLY A 86 -4.61 -3.86 -13.66
N ILE A 87 -4.99 -3.30 -12.51
CA ILE A 87 -4.65 -1.92 -12.13
C ILE A 87 -3.22 -1.88 -11.62
N ASN A 88 -2.86 -2.79 -10.72
CA ASN A 88 -1.49 -2.91 -10.21
C ASN A 88 -0.50 -3.19 -11.36
N GLU A 89 -0.86 -4.05 -12.31
CA GLU A 89 -0.11 -4.33 -13.53
C GLU A 89 0.12 -3.03 -14.32
N LYS A 90 -0.95 -2.28 -14.61
CA LYS A 90 -0.82 -1.00 -15.33
C LYS A 90 0.07 0.01 -14.60
N ILE A 91 0.06 0.04 -13.27
CA ILE A 91 0.89 0.96 -12.48
C ILE A 91 2.37 0.57 -12.55
N PHE A 92 2.71 -0.73 -12.45
CA PHE A 92 4.08 -1.18 -12.19
C PHE A 92 4.79 -1.84 -13.38
N GLU A 93 4.09 -2.50 -14.30
CA GLU A 93 4.69 -3.31 -15.36
C GLU A 93 5.68 -2.54 -16.23
N ASN A 94 5.37 -1.29 -16.58
CA ASN A 94 6.20 -0.47 -17.48
C ASN A 94 7.20 0.44 -16.73
N ARG A 95 7.37 0.27 -15.42
CA ARG A 95 8.17 1.19 -14.59
C ARG A 95 9.55 0.62 -14.28
N SER A 96 10.51 1.53 -14.07
CA SER A 96 11.85 1.15 -13.60
C SER A 96 11.80 0.88 -12.10
N ILE A 97 12.66 -0.03 -11.61
CA ILE A 97 12.75 -0.38 -10.19
C ILE A 97 12.98 0.86 -9.30
N PRO A 98 13.82 1.86 -9.66
CA PRO A 98 13.96 3.08 -8.88
C PRO A 98 12.68 3.92 -8.80
N HIS A 99 11.87 3.95 -9.87
CA HIS A 99 10.59 4.64 -9.85
C HIS A 99 9.59 3.90 -8.94
N ILE A 100 9.55 2.57 -9.02
CA ILE A 100 8.72 1.73 -8.13
C ILE A 100 9.10 1.99 -6.67
N PHE A 101 10.40 2.01 -6.34
CA PHE A 101 10.89 2.32 -5.00
C PHE A 101 10.34 3.65 -4.47
N PHE A 102 10.50 4.74 -5.23
CA PHE A 102 10.01 6.06 -4.82
C PHE A 102 8.49 6.09 -4.70
N LEU A 103 7.78 5.44 -5.62
CA LEU A 103 6.33 5.41 -5.63
C LEU A 103 5.77 4.69 -4.41
N CYS A 104 6.25 3.48 -4.12
CA CYS A 104 5.85 2.71 -2.94
C CYS A 104 6.19 3.45 -1.65
N LEU A 105 7.35 4.12 -1.58
CA LEU A 105 7.74 4.90 -0.40
C LEU A 105 6.79 6.09 -0.19
N LEU A 106 6.42 6.80 -1.25
CA LEU A 106 5.48 7.91 -1.18
C LEU A 106 4.09 7.45 -0.71
N ILE A 107 3.59 6.35 -1.28
CA ILE A 107 2.30 5.75 -0.91
C ILE A 107 2.32 5.38 0.57
N ALA A 108 3.25 4.51 0.98
CA ALA A 108 3.37 4.06 2.36
C ALA A 108 3.53 5.24 3.34
N PHE A 109 4.38 6.22 3.03
CA PHE A 109 4.55 7.39 3.88
C PHE A 109 3.24 8.18 4.04
N SER A 110 2.59 8.53 2.94
CA SER A 110 1.40 9.39 2.98
C SER A 110 0.18 8.71 3.59
N GLU A 111 -0.02 7.42 3.33
CA GLU A 111 -1.10 6.66 3.91
C GLU A 111 -0.87 6.45 5.40
N GLU A 112 0.30 5.95 5.82
CA GLU A 112 0.58 5.76 7.24
C GLU A 112 0.52 7.08 8.02
N LEU A 113 1.00 8.18 7.43
CA LEU A 113 0.90 9.51 8.03
C LEU A 113 -0.55 9.89 8.34
N LEU A 114 -1.48 9.68 7.40
CA LEU A 114 -2.88 10.00 7.63
C LEU A 114 -3.53 9.01 8.61
N PHE A 115 -3.44 7.72 8.31
CA PHE A 115 -4.26 6.72 9.00
C PHE A 115 -3.70 6.39 10.37
N ARG A 116 -2.38 6.23 10.52
CA ARG A 116 -1.76 5.85 11.79
C ARG A 116 -1.31 7.09 12.54
N GLY A 117 -0.62 7.98 11.83
CA GLY A 117 -0.18 9.27 12.38
C GLY A 117 -1.36 10.07 12.88
N VAL A 118 -2.36 10.40 12.05
CA VAL A 118 -3.44 11.28 12.47
C VAL A 118 -4.67 10.52 13.00
N ILE A 119 -5.32 9.71 12.17
CA ILE A 119 -6.65 9.19 12.50
C ILE A 119 -6.58 8.22 13.68
N GLN A 120 -5.65 7.27 13.67
CA GLN A 120 -5.55 6.27 14.74
C GLN A 120 -5.12 6.88 16.07
N THR A 121 -4.19 7.83 16.06
CA THR A 121 -3.74 8.52 17.29
C THR A 121 -4.88 9.22 18.02
N HIS A 122 -5.84 9.80 17.28
CA HIS A 122 -6.92 10.59 17.87
C HIS A 122 -8.26 9.86 17.99
N PHE A 123 -8.57 8.95 17.08
CA PHE A 123 -9.88 8.29 16.98
C PHE A 123 -9.80 6.77 17.19
N GLY A 124 -8.59 6.22 17.34
CA GLY A 124 -8.35 4.82 17.66
C GLY A 124 -8.30 3.89 16.44
N LEU A 125 -7.86 2.65 16.71
CA LEU A 125 -7.61 1.61 15.71
C LEU A 125 -8.83 1.32 14.81
N PHE A 126 -10.00 1.10 15.40
CA PHE A 126 -11.20 0.73 14.65
C PHE A 126 -11.63 1.80 13.64
N VAL A 127 -11.61 3.08 14.05
CA VAL A 127 -12.00 4.18 13.16
C VAL A 127 -11.01 4.32 12.01
N ALA A 128 -9.71 4.28 12.30
CA ALA A 128 -8.67 4.34 11.28
C ALA A 128 -8.79 3.19 10.26
N SER A 129 -8.96 1.95 10.73
CA SER A 129 -9.04 0.78 9.85
C SER A 129 -10.31 0.73 9.01
N ILE A 130 -11.46 1.17 9.55
CA ILE A 130 -12.71 1.25 8.78
C ILE A 130 -12.60 2.33 7.69
N ILE A 131 -12.14 3.53 8.03
CA ILE A 131 -11.99 4.61 7.05
C ILE A 131 -10.99 4.20 5.95
N PHE A 132 -9.87 3.57 6.33
CA PHE A 132 -8.89 3.03 5.38
C PHE A 132 -9.53 2.06 4.39
N ALA A 133 -10.27 1.07 4.89
CA ALA A 133 -10.92 0.07 4.05
C ALA A 133 -11.99 0.69 3.14
N LEU A 134 -12.75 1.68 3.62
CA LEU A 134 -13.76 2.37 2.82
C LEU A 134 -13.16 3.24 1.71
N LEU A 135 -11.98 3.81 1.93
CA LEU A 135 -11.26 4.57 0.90
C LEU A 135 -10.66 3.67 -0.20
N HIS A 136 -10.52 2.38 0.07
CA HIS A 136 -10.15 1.36 -0.90
C HIS A 136 -11.36 0.90 -1.74
N VAL A 137 -12.09 1.87 -2.29
CA VAL A 137 -13.33 1.66 -3.06
C VAL A 137 -13.18 0.65 -4.20
N ARG A 138 -12.00 0.57 -4.83
CA ARG A 138 -11.70 -0.41 -5.89
C ARG A 138 -11.84 -1.86 -5.43
N TYR A 139 -11.63 -2.12 -4.14
CA TYR A 139 -11.68 -3.46 -3.57
C TYR A 139 -13.05 -3.81 -2.99
N LEU A 140 -13.95 -2.83 -2.75
CA LEU A 140 -15.29 -3.07 -2.22
C LEU A 140 -16.11 -4.05 -3.08
N GLU A 141 -15.85 -4.08 -4.40
CA GLU A 141 -16.52 -5.01 -5.33
C GLU A 141 -15.91 -6.42 -5.33
N LYS A 142 -14.75 -6.60 -4.68
CA LYS A 142 -13.96 -7.84 -4.64
C LYS A 142 -13.78 -8.27 -3.19
N LEU A 143 -14.73 -9.08 -2.70
CA LEU A 143 -14.82 -9.46 -1.28
C LEU A 143 -13.48 -9.95 -0.68
N PHE A 144 -12.71 -10.74 -1.44
CA PHE A 144 -11.42 -11.25 -0.98
C PHE A 144 -10.38 -10.13 -0.82
N LEU A 145 -10.18 -9.29 -1.84
CA LEU A 145 -9.27 -8.14 -1.77
C LEU A 145 -9.68 -7.17 -0.67
N PHE A 146 -10.98 -6.91 -0.53
CA PHE A 146 -11.50 -6.09 0.55
C PHE A 146 -11.16 -6.66 1.93
N ALA A 147 -11.39 -7.96 2.14
CA ALA A 147 -11.05 -8.61 3.39
C ALA A 147 -9.54 -8.53 3.69
N MET A 148 -8.68 -8.73 2.69
CA MET A 148 -7.22 -8.62 2.86
C MET A 148 -6.79 -7.21 3.24
N VAL A 149 -7.36 -6.18 2.60
CA VAL A 149 -7.07 -4.77 2.92
C VAL A 149 -7.57 -4.38 4.31
N VAL A 150 -8.74 -4.86 4.73
CA VAL A 150 -9.24 -4.67 6.09
C VAL A 150 -8.29 -5.32 7.10
N LEU A 151 -7.92 -6.59 6.89
CA LEU A 151 -7.04 -7.33 7.79
C LEU A 151 -5.64 -6.69 7.88
N LEU A 152 -5.07 -6.31 6.74
CA LEU A 152 -3.80 -5.59 6.68
C LEU A 152 -3.88 -4.27 7.44
N SER A 153 -5.00 -3.54 7.29
CA SER A 153 -5.19 -2.27 7.98
C SER A 153 -5.20 -2.42 9.50
N PHE A 154 -5.96 -3.39 10.00
CA PHE A 154 -6.00 -3.72 11.43
C PHE A 154 -4.66 -4.24 11.94
N PHE A 155 -3.95 -5.05 11.15
CA PHE A 155 -2.66 -5.59 11.52
C PHE A 155 -1.60 -4.49 11.67
N LEU A 156 -1.42 -3.64 10.66
CA LEU A 156 -0.49 -2.51 10.75
C LEU A 156 -0.91 -1.52 11.84
N GLY A 157 -2.22 -1.30 12.02
CA GLY A 157 -2.71 -0.48 13.12
C GLY A 157 -2.38 -1.07 14.50
N TYR A 158 -2.49 -2.38 14.69
CA TYR A 158 -2.06 -3.05 15.92
C TYR A 158 -0.54 -2.93 16.13
N VAL A 159 0.26 -3.12 15.08
CA VAL A 159 1.72 -2.93 15.14
C VAL A 159 2.07 -1.49 15.54
N TYR A 160 1.37 -0.49 15.00
CA TYR A 160 1.53 0.91 15.40
C TYR A 160 1.19 1.11 16.88
N GLN A 161 0.06 0.59 17.35
CA GLN A 161 -0.35 0.71 18.74
C GLN A 161 0.63 0.04 19.73
N TRP A 162 1.24 -1.08 19.31
CA TRP A 162 2.22 -1.80 20.12
C TRP A 162 3.57 -1.08 20.17
N THR A 163 4.06 -0.63 19.01
CA THR A 163 5.41 -0.04 18.88
C THR A 163 5.44 1.47 19.14
N ASN A 164 4.30 2.15 19.06
CA ASN A 164 4.16 3.61 19.10
C ASN A 164 5.07 4.36 18.11
N SER A 165 5.49 3.71 17.01
CA SER A 165 6.41 4.28 16.04
C SER A 165 5.79 4.24 14.65
N LEU A 166 5.64 5.42 14.05
CA LEU A 166 5.13 5.55 12.68
C LEU A 166 6.12 4.97 11.66
N TRP A 167 7.42 5.05 11.95
CA TRP A 167 8.47 4.50 11.09
C TRP A 167 8.37 2.98 10.92
N VAL A 168 7.90 2.27 11.95
CA VAL A 168 7.68 0.82 11.88
C VAL A 168 6.63 0.49 10.84
N THR A 169 5.48 1.18 10.84
CA THR A 169 4.41 0.90 9.88
C THR A 169 4.73 1.42 8.48
N ILE A 170 5.36 2.60 8.37
CA ILE A 170 5.85 3.12 7.07
C ILE A 170 6.79 2.11 6.43
N PHE A 171 7.76 1.60 7.19
CA PHE A 171 8.73 0.63 6.67
C PHE A 171 8.08 -0.70 6.29
N ALA A 172 7.18 -1.23 7.12
CA ALA A 172 6.46 -2.46 6.82
C ALA A 172 5.62 -2.32 5.54
N HIS A 173 4.79 -1.28 5.46
CA HIS A 173 3.93 -1.01 4.31
C HIS A 173 4.76 -0.80 3.03
N PHE A 174 5.81 0.02 3.12
CA PHE A 174 6.75 0.22 2.01
C PHE A 174 7.33 -1.10 1.49
N LEU A 175 7.81 -1.97 2.39
CA LEU A 175 8.41 -3.25 2.00
C LEU A 175 7.40 -4.18 1.33
N ILE A 176 6.18 -4.25 1.85
CA ILE A 176 5.10 -5.07 1.28
C ILE A 176 4.81 -4.60 -0.15
N ASP A 177 4.52 -3.32 -0.32
CA ASP A 177 4.21 -2.72 -1.62
C ASP A 177 5.36 -2.88 -2.61
N PHE A 178 6.59 -2.57 -2.16
CA PHE A 178 7.75 -2.61 -3.02
C PHE A 178 8.05 -4.02 -3.51
N ILE A 179 7.99 -5.02 -2.63
CA ILE A 179 8.28 -6.42 -3.02
C ILE A 179 7.21 -6.94 -3.98
N LEU A 180 5.93 -6.66 -3.72
CA LEU A 180 4.84 -7.06 -4.62
C LEU A 180 4.91 -6.34 -5.96
N ALA A 181 5.20 -5.04 -5.99
CA ALA A 181 5.35 -4.28 -7.22
C ALA A 181 6.55 -4.73 -8.06
N VAL A 182 7.68 -5.05 -7.41
CA VAL A 182 8.84 -5.65 -8.07
C VAL A 182 8.51 -7.03 -8.63
N HIS A 183 7.76 -7.86 -7.90
CA HIS A 183 7.31 -9.16 -8.39
C HIS A 183 6.51 -9.03 -9.69
N ILE A 184 5.54 -8.13 -9.74
CA ILE A 184 4.75 -7.81 -10.96
C ILE A 184 5.68 -7.40 -12.12
N ARG A 185 6.63 -6.49 -11.86
CA ARG A 185 7.57 -6.03 -12.90
C ARG A 185 8.45 -7.16 -13.44
N LEU A 186 8.93 -8.04 -12.56
CA LEU A 186 9.78 -9.17 -12.96
C LEU A 186 9.01 -10.20 -13.78
N ASP A 187 7.77 -10.49 -13.40
CA ASP A 187 6.91 -11.43 -14.13
C ASP A 187 6.57 -10.90 -15.54
N TYR A 188 6.28 -9.60 -15.67
CA TYR A 188 6.11 -8.96 -16.97
C TYR A 188 7.35 -9.10 -17.86
N VAL A 189 8.55 -8.80 -17.33
CA VAL A 189 9.80 -8.92 -18.09
C VAL A 189 10.08 -10.37 -18.49
N ARG A 190 9.77 -11.34 -17.62
CA ARG A 190 9.93 -12.77 -17.93
C ARG A 190 8.99 -13.21 -19.05
N ASN A 191 7.72 -12.81 -18.99
CA ASN A 191 6.71 -13.16 -19.99
C ASN A 191 7.00 -12.53 -21.36
N MET A 192 7.53 -11.30 -21.39
CA MET A 192 8.00 -10.65 -22.62
C MET A 192 9.16 -11.42 -23.28
N LYS A 193 10.17 -11.82 -22.49
CA LYS A 193 11.31 -12.61 -23.00
C LYS A 193 10.89 -13.97 -23.56
N GLN A 194 9.88 -14.61 -22.98
CA GLN A 194 9.35 -15.88 -23.48
C GLN A 194 8.64 -15.72 -24.83
N LYS A 195 7.88 -14.63 -25.03
CA LYS A 195 7.24 -14.33 -26.32
C LYS A 195 8.28 -14.05 -27.41
N ASP A 196 9.27 -13.18 -27.13
CA ASP A 196 10.33 -12.83 -28.09
C ASP A 196 11.26 -14.00 -28.44
N GLY A 197 11.36 -15.01 -27.55
CA GLY A 197 12.12 -16.24 -27.76
C GLY A 197 11.32 -17.37 -28.43
N GLY A 198 9.99 -17.37 -28.30
CA GLY A 198 9.08 -18.32 -28.95
C GLY A 198 8.87 -18.07 -30.44
N ASP A 199 8.96 -16.81 -30.88
CA ASP A 199 8.86 -16.42 -32.29
C ASP A 199 10.15 -16.69 -33.11
N ARG A 200 11.20 -17.26 -32.48
CA ARG A 200 12.49 -17.59 -33.11
C ARG A 200 12.75 -19.09 -33.27
N VAL A 201 11.74 -19.94 -33.08
CA VAL A 201 11.82 -21.40 -33.23
C VAL A 201 10.86 -21.87 -34.32
#